data_AF-A0A379WF38-F1
#
_entry.id   AF-A0A379WF38-F1
#
_cell.length_a   1.000
_cell.length_b   1.000
_cell.length_c   1.000
_cell.angle_alpha   90.00
_cell.angle_beta   90.00
_cell.angle_gamma   90.00
#
_symmetry.space_group_name_H-M   'P 1'
#
loop_
_entity.id
_entity.type
_entity.pdbx_description
1 polymer ?
#
loop_
_entity_poly.entity_id
_entity_poly.type
_entity_poly.pdbx_seq_one_letter_code
_entity_poly.pdbx_strand_id
1 'polypeptide(L)' 'MTASLHIILDTDPGIDDAAAIAAALFAPQLDLQLITTVAGQCFR' A
#
# COMPACT_ATOMS: atom_id res chain seq x y z
N MET A 1 -1.78 23.52 4.85
CA MET A 1 -2.42 22.30 4.35
C MET A 1 -1.53 21.76 3.24
N THR A 2 -0.70 20.78 3.53
CA THR A 2 0.13 20.11 2.52
C THR A 2 -0.78 19.29 1.63
N ALA A 3 -0.68 19.46 0.31
CA ALA A 3 -1.41 18.61 -0.62
C ALA A 3 -1.03 17.15 -0.39
N SER A 4 -2.03 16.29 -0.17
CA SER A 4 -1.84 14.84 -0.04
C SER A 4 -1.69 14.21 -1.42
N LEU A 5 -0.73 13.31 -1.57
CA LEU A 5 -0.53 12.56 -2.80
C LEU A 5 -1.55 11.42 -2.85
N HIS A 6 -2.45 11.47 -3.83
CA HIS A 6 -3.39 10.38 -4.08
C HIS A 6 -2.66 9.20 -4.70
N ILE A 7 -2.76 8.02 -4.08
CA ILE A 7 -2.07 6.81 -4.53
C ILE A 7 -3.01 5.60 -4.64
N ILE A 8 -2.66 4.69 -5.54
CA ILE A 8 -3.21 3.34 -5.64
C ILE A 8 -2.05 2.38 -5.36
N LEU A 9 -2.28 1.37 -4.53
CA LEU A 9 -1.26 0.39 -4.14
C LEU A 9 -1.64 -0.99 -4.70
N ASP A 10 -0.85 -1.48 -5.65
CA ASP A 10 -0.97 -2.83 -6.20
C ASP A 10 0.21 -3.67 -5.70
N THR A 11 -0.08 -4.81 -5.07
CA THR A 11 0.93 -5.62 -4.35
C THR A 11 0.62 -7.12 -4.40
N ASP A 12 1.64 -7.98 -4.28
CA ASP A 12 1.49 -9.40 -4.00
C ASP A 12 1.73 -9.73 -2.52
N PRO A 13 0.67 -9.79 -1.69
CA PRO A 13 0.79 -9.61 -0.25
C PRO A 13 1.73 -10.62 0.45
N GLY A 14 2.87 -10.10 0.90
CA GLY A 14 3.82 -10.70 1.84
C GLY A 14 3.98 -9.89 3.14
N ILE A 15 5.00 -10.23 3.94
CA ILE A 15 5.26 -9.57 5.23
C ILE A 15 5.72 -8.11 5.03
N ASP A 16 6.53 -7.89 4.01
CA ASP A 16 7.01 -6.57 3.59
C ASP A 16 5.89 -5.68 3.05
N ASP A 17 4.94 -6.23 2.32
CA ASP A 17 3.77 -5.49 1.84
C ASP A 17 2.85 -5.05 2.97
N ALA A 18 2.67 -5.90 3.99
CA ALA A 18 1.91 -5.53 5.18
C ALA A 18 2.53 -4.32 5.90
N ALA A 19 3.87 -4.26 5.95
CA ALA A 19 4.58 -3.11 6.50
C ALA A 19 4.42 -1.86 5.61
N ALA A 20 4.48 -2.01 4.28
CA ALA A 20 4.28 -0.91 3.33
C ALA A 20 2.85 -0.34 3.39
N ILE A 21 1.83 -1.21 3.48
CA ILE A 21 0.43 -0.81 3.64
C ILE A 21 0.26 -0.04 4.96
N ALA A 22 0.82 -0.55 6.06
CA ALA A 22 0.77 0.14 7.34
C ALA A 22 1.43 1.54 7.25
N ALA A 23 2.63 1.63 6.67
CA ALA A 23 3.32 2.90 6.47
C ALA A 23 2.48 3.88 5.62
N ALA A 24 1.84 3.39 4.55
CA ALA A 24 1.01 4.21 3.68
C ALA A 24 -0.26 4.74 4.40
N LEU A 25 -0.91 3.90 5.22
CA LEU A 25 -2.10 4.28 5.99
C LEU A 25 -1.82 5.31 7.08
N PHE A 26 -0.60 5.33 7.62
CA PHE A 26 -0.21 6.25 8.70
C PHE A 26 0.62 7.46 8.20
N ALA A 27 0.84 7.59 6.89
CA ALA A 27 1.52 8.73 6.31
C ALA A 27 0.52 9.86 5.97
N PRO A 28 0.49 10.99 6.70
CA PRO A 28 -0.48 12.07 6.46
C PRO A 28 -0.26 12.81 5.12
N GLN A 29 0.85 12.55 4.44
CA GLN A 29 1.14 13.06 3.10
C GLN A 29 0.55 12.18 1.99
N LEU A 30 0.04 10.99 2.32
CA LEU A 30 -0.52 10.05 1.35
C LEU A 30 -2.03 9.94 1.55
N ASP A 31 -2.74 9.84 0.44
CA ASP A 31 -4.17 9.57 0.39
C ASP A 31 -4.38 8.27 -0.39
N LEU A 32 -4.35 7.15 0.32
CA LEU A 32 -4.46 5.81 -0.26
C LEU A 32 -5.91 5.51 -0.65
N GLN A 33 -6.19 5.54 -1.95
CA GLN A 33 -7.54 5.42 -2.49
C GLN A 33 -7.99 3.97 -2.69
N LEU A 34 -7.06 3.09 -3.02
CA LEU A 34 -7.35 1.72 -3.40
C LEU A 34 -6.13 0.83 -3.16
N ILE A 35 -6.38 -0.38 -2.67
CA ILE A 35 -5.42 -1.47 -2.63
C ILE A 35 -5.93 -2.57 -3.55
N THR A 36 -5.13 -2.97 -4.54
CA THR A 36 -5.34 -4.17 -5.33
C THR A 36 -4.28 -5.20 -4.98
N THR A 37 -4.66 -6.47 -5.05
CA THR A 37 -3.73 -7.56 -4.80
C THR A 37 -3.68 -8.50 -6.00
N VAL A 38 -2.48 -8.95 -6.32
CA VAL A 38 -2.27 -10.07 -7.23
C VAL A 38 -1.86 -11.30 -6.41
N ALA A 39 -2.24 -12.50 -6.88
CA ALA A 39 -1.71 -13.73 -6.30
C ALA A 39 -0.24 -13.90 -6.73
N GLY A 40 0.69 -13.26 -6.00
CA GLY A 40 2.13 -13.44 -6.18
C GLY A 40 2.75 -14.37 -5.12
N GLN A 41 4.05 -14.19 -4.85
CA GLN A 41 5.06 -15.23 -4.53
C GLN A 41 4.81 -16.16 -3.32
N CYS A 42 3.73 -15.99 -2.56
CA CYS A 42 3.44 -16.76 -1.34
C CYS A 42 3.13 -18.26 -1.59
N PHE A 43 3.04 -18.72 -2.84
CA PHE A 43 2.90 -20.15 -3.20
C PHE A 43 4.24 -20.80 -3.61
N ARG A 44 5.39 -20.20 -3.26
CA ARG A 44 6.71 -20.81 -3.45
C ARG A 44 7.50 -20.90 -2.15
#